data_AF-A0A918ZR50-F1
#
_entry.id   AF-A0A918ZR50-F1
#
_cell.length_a   1.000
_cell.length_b   1.000
_cell.length_c   1.000
_cell.angle_alpha   90.00
_cell.angle_beta   90.00
_cell.angle_gamma   90.00
#
_symmetry.space_group_name_H-M   'P 1'
#
loop_
_entity.id
_entity.type
_entity.pdbx_description
1 polymer ?
#
loop_
_entity_poly.entity_id
_entity_poly.type
_entity_poly.pdbx_seq_one_letter_code
_entity_poly.pdbx_strand_id
1 'polypeptide(L)'
;MKTRRIRPIPAVAALVVGGLLATGTLGTAYAVTRAAPPASTQAVAFGSLPPEEQDRLRQIAAAIWPDQAAGWDMNTDVADVLSQATGEILRCSEAFALVPRPPGFVPGLSYLRSYWKQLRDYFLAVKENRTYRVCVVNAARNYRTAMELASMGV
;
A
#
# COMPACT_ATOMS: atom_id res chain seq x y z
N MET A 1 36.29 -18.13 30.62
CA MET A 1 36.62 -18.88 29.39
C MET A 1 35.65 -18.47 28.30
N LYS A 2 36.17 -18.07 27.13
CA LYS A 2 35.48 -17.33 26.06
C LYS A 2 35.33 -18.27 24.87
N THR A 3 34.13 -18.74 24.58
CA THR A 3 33.87 -19.65 23.45
C THR A 3 33.03 -18.94 22.38
N ARG A 4 33.73 -18.26 21.47
CA ARG A 4 33.20 -17.89 20.15
C ARG A 4 32.92 -19.19 19.38
N ARG A 5 31.71 -19.36 18.86
CA ARG A 5 31.45 -20.29 17.76
C ARG A 5 31.17 -19.48 16.49
N ILE A 6 31.99 -19.76 15.47
CA ILE A 6 31.97 -19.17 14.15
C ILE A 6 31.20 -20.11 13.21
N ARG A 7 30.42 -19.47 12.31
CA ARG A 7 29.65 -19.87 11.10
C ARG A 7 29.99 -21.20 10.41
N PRO A 8 29.08 -21.75 9.58
CA PRO A 8 29.11 -21.39 8.14
C PRO A 8 27.73 -21.20 7.46
N ILE A 9 27.77 -20.40 6.38
CA ILE A 9 26.70 -20.14 5.39
C ILE A 9 26.72 -21.27 4.35
N PRO A 10 25.59 -21.90 3.98
CA PRO A 10 25.58 -22.82 2.86
C PRO A 10 25.41 -22.12 1.51
N ALA A 11 26.14 -22.66 0.53
CA ALA A 11 26.39 -22.16 -0.81
C ALA A 11 25.20 -22.27 -1.76
N VAL A 12 25.24 -21.38 -2.77
CA VAL A 12 24.51 -21.43 -4.03
C VAL A 12 24.84 -22.73 -4.77
N ALA A 13 23.81 -23.42 -5.28
CA ALA A 13 23.98 -24.52 -6.23
C ALA A 13 23.08 -24.27 -7.45
N ALA A 14 23.70 -23.92 -8.57
CA ALA A 14 23.08 -23.95 -9.90
C ALA A 14 23.19 -25.37 -10.45
N LEU A 15 22.07 -25.95 -10.91
CA LEU A 15 22.05 -27.21 -11.63
C LEU A 15 21.67 -26.94 -13.09
N VAL A 16 22.61 -27.22 -13.99
CA VAL A 16 22.44 -27.30 -15.45
C VAL A 16 22.80 -28.72 -15.87
N VAL A 17 21.83 -29.52 -16.32
CA VAL A 17 21.94 -30.73 -17.17
C VAL A 17 20.53 -30.96 -17.76
N GLY A 18 20.22 -31.24 -19.01
CA GLY A 18 20.98 -31.67 -20.19
C GLY A 18 20.39 -32.99 -20.77
N GLY A 19 19.70 -32.93 -21.93
CA GLY A 19 19.35 -34.07 -22.82
C GLY A 19 18.22 -35.01 -22.34
N LEU A 20 17.40 -35.70 -23.16
CA LEU A 20 17.44 -36.06 -24.58
C LEU A 20 16.04 -36.57 -25.04
N LEU A 21 15.75 -36.28 -26.32
CA LEU A 21 14.84 -36.89 -27.31
C LEU A 21 13.83 -38.00 -26.93
N ALA A 22 12.57 -37.81 -27.38
CA ALA A 22 11.73 -38.90 -27.90
C ALA A 22 10.69 -38.38 -28.93
N THR A 23 10.65 -39.09 -30.05
CA THR A 23 9.83 -38.93 -31.27
C THR A 23 8.33 -39.17 -31.07
N GLY A 24 7.45 -38.47 -31.82
CA GLY A 24 6.04 -38.86 -31.92
C GLY A 24 5.13 -37.97 -32.77
N THR A 25 4.80 -38.47 -33.98
CA THR A 25 3.61 -38.24 -34.82
C THR A 25 3.30 -36.85 -35.42
N LEU A 26 3.24 -36.84 -36.76
CA LEU A 26 2.70 -35.78 -37.62
C LEU A 26 1.22 -35.50 -37.28
N GLY A 27 0.97 -34.41 -36.57
CA GLY A 27 -0.35 -33.80 -36.44
C GLY A 27 -0.48 -32.65 -37.45
N THR A 28 -1.55 -32.65 -38.24
CA THR A 28 -1.90 -31.55 -39.13
C THR A 28 -2.12 -30.27 -38.32
N ALA A 29 -1.22 -29.30 -38.52
CA ALA A 29 -1.31 -27.99 -37.87
C ALA A 29 -2.46 -27.20 -38.48
N TYR A 30 -3.60 -27.16 -37.80
CA TYR A 30 -4.53 -26.04 -37.95
C TYR A 30 -3.91 -24.85 -37.25
N ALA A 31 -3.41 -23.88 -38.02
CA ALA A 31 -3.09 -22.56 -37.51
C ALA A 31 -4.40 -21.88 -37.09
N VAL A 32 -4.84 -22.15 -35.86
CA VAL A 32 -5.76 -21.25 -35.16
C VAL A 32 -4.94 -20.01 -34.85
N THR A 33 -5.10 -18.98 -35.68
CA THR A 33 -4.78 -17.60 -35.32
C THR A 33 -5.69 -17.25 -34.15
N ARG A 34 -5.28 -17.65 -32.94
CA ARG A 34 -5.86 -17.11 -31.71
C ARG A 34 -5.39 -15.67 -31.70
N ALA A 35 -6.24 -14.78 -32.24
CA ALA A 35 -6.10 -13.37 -32.02
C ALA A 35 -5.92 -13.20 -30.51
N ALA A 36 -4.70 -12.85 -30.10
CA ALA A 36 -4.48 -12.40 -28.75
C ALA A 36 -5.51 -11.27 -28.53
N PRO A 37 -6.32 -11.32 -27.46
CA PRO A 37 -7.14 -10.16 -27.13
C PRO A 37 -6.17 -8.97 -27.09
N PRO A 38 -6.54 -7.80 -27.65
CA PRO A 38 -5.67 -6.65 -27.54
C PRO A 38 -5.33 -6.50 -26.07
N ALA A 39 -4.04 -6.60 -25.75
CA ALA A 39 -3.56 -6.22 -24.44
C ALA A 39 -4.07 -4.79 -24.27
N SER A 40 -5.09 -4.63 -23.43
CA SER A 40 -5.62 -3.34 -23.07
C SER A 40 -4.48 -2.66 -22.34
N THR A 41 -3.71 -1.88 -23.09
CA THR A 41 -2.84 -0.85 -22.55
C THR A 41 -3.79 0.11 -21.85
N GLN A 42 -4.14 -0.20 -20.61
CA GLN A 42 -4.89 0.70 -19.75
C GLN A 42 -4.00 1.93 -19.66
N ALA A 43 -4.43 3.00 -20.32
CA ALA A 43 -3.79 4.29 -20.19
C ALA A 43 -3.90 4.65 -18.70
N VAL A 44 -2.82 4.44 -17.96
CA VAL A 44 -2.72 4.94 -16.59
C VAL A 44 -2.72 6.45 -16.73
N ALA A 45 -3.88 7.07 -16.48
CA ALA A 45 -4.01 8.50 -16.45
C ALA A 45 -2.93 9.08 -15.52
N PHE A 46 -2.32 10.20 -15.90
CA PHE A 46 -1.38 10.88 -15.02
C PHE A 46 -2.07 11.20 -13.69
N GLY A 47 -1.49 10.72 -12.58
CA GLY A 47 -2.07 10.84 -11.24
C GLY A 47 -2.96 9.66 -10.80
N SER A 48 -3.23 8.67 -11.67
CA SER A 48 -4.00 7.49 -11.26
C SER A 48 -3.13 6.38 -10.68
N LEU A 49 -3.60 5.83 -9.55
CA LEU A 49 -2.96 4.69 -8.88
C LEU A 49 -3.55 3.38 -9.38
N PRO A 50 -2.79 2.26 -9.35
CA PRO A 50 -3.33 0.94 -9.60
C PRO A 50 -4.55 0.62 -8.71
N PRO A 51 -5.57 -0.11 -9.20
CA PRO A 51 -6.81 -0.35 -8.44
C PRO A 51 -6.57 -0.95 -7.05
N GLU A 52 -5.61 -1.86 -6.92
CA GLU A 52 -5.29 -2.49 -5.64
C GLU A 52 -4.67 -1.52 -4.63
N GLU A 53 -4.03 -0.45 -5.11
CA GLU A 53 -3.49 0.60 -4.27
C GLU A 53 -4.57 1.59 -3.85
N GLN A 54 -5.46 1.94 -4.78
CA GLN A 54 -6.64 2.74 -4.48
C GLN A 54 -7.46 2.11 -3.35
N ASP A 55 -7.69 0.80 -3.40
CA ASP A 55 -8.41 0.08 -2.34
C ASP A 55 -7.69 0.07 -0.99
N ARG A 56 -6.35 0.08 -0.99
CA ARG A 56 -5.57 0.19 0.25
C ARG A 56 -5.70 1.58 0.85
N LEU A 57 -5.56 2.62 0.04
CA LEU A 57 -5.72 4.00 0.49
C LEU A 57 -7.14 4.26 1.00
N ARG A 58 -8.15 3.73 0.29
CA ARG A 58 -9.55 3.81 0.70
C ARG A 58 -9.81 3.18 2.07
N GLN A 59 -9.14 2.06 2.37
CA GLN A 59 -9.26 1.42 3.67
C GLN A 59 -8.63 2.24 4.81
N ILE A 60 -7.52 2.93 4.55
CA ILE A 60 -6.95 3.87 5.54
C ILE A 60 -7.89 5.06 5.69
N ALA A 61 -8.33 5.66 4.59
CA ALA A 61 -9.22 6.82 4.57
C ALA A 61 -10.53 6.51 5.31
N ALA A 62 -11.13 5.34 5.11
CA ALA A 62 -12.36 4.92 5.80
C ALA A 62 -12.20 4.78 7.33
N ALA A 63 -10.98 4.53 7.83
CA ALA A 63 -10.73 4.53 9.27
C ALA A 63 -10.86 5.93 9.89
N ILE A 64 -10.54 6.98 9.11
CA ILE A 64 -10.55 8.39 9.49
C ILE A 64 -11.91 9.05 9.13
N TRP A 65 -12.41 8.81 7.92
CA TRP A 65 -13.62 9.39 7.30
C TRP A 65 -14.57 8.29 6.80
N PRO A 66 -15.29 7.60 7.70
CA PRO A 66 -16.08 6.42 7.34
C PRO A 66 -17.19 6.71 6.33
N ASP A 67 -17.80 7.89 6.38
CA ASP A 67 -18.95 8.22 5.53
C ASP A 67 -18.53 8.81 4.17
N GLN A 68 -17.33 9.39 4.07
CA GLN A 68 -16.88 10.13 2.88
C GLN A 68 -15.92 9.33 2.00
N ALA A 69 -15.12 8.45 2.60
CA ALA A 69 -14.01 7.79 1.89
C ALA A 69 -14.44 6.95 0.68
N ALA A 70 -15.68 6.45 0.65
CA ALA A 70 -16.22 5.70 -0.48
C ALA A 70 -16.45 6.56 -1.74
N GLY A 71 -16.67 7.87 -1.55
CA GLY A 71 -16.96 8.80 -2.66
C GLY A 71 -15.74 9.47 -3.27
N TRP A 72 -14.55 9.34 -2.68
CA TRP A 72 -13.33 9.97 -3.18
C TRP A 72 -12.62 9.09 -4.21
N ASP A 73 -12.14 9.73 -5.29
CA ASP A 73 -11.17 9.13 -6.19
C ASP A 73 -9.81 9.04 -5.49
N MET A 74 -9.22 7.84 -5.47
CA MET A 74 -7.97 7.59 -4.74
C MET A 74 -6.80 7.77 -5.70
N ASN A 75 -6.52 9.03 -6.03
CA ASN A 75 -5.41 9.43 -6.89
C ASN A 75 -4.14 9.75 -6.07
N THR A 76 -3.09 10.21 -6.75
CA THR A 76 -1.83 10.60 -6.12
C THR A 76 -1.97 11.78 -5.17
N ASP A 77 -2.80 12.77 -5.49
CA ASP A 77 -2.98 13.97 -4.67
C ASP A 77 -3.70 13.63 -3.36
N VAL A 78 -4.71 12.74 -3.44
CA VAL A 78 -5.37 12.17 -2.27
C VAL A 78 -4.37 11.41 -1.40
N ALA A 79 -3.43 10.68 -2.00
CA ALA A 79 -2.41 9.99 -1.23
C ALA A 79 -1.46 10.94 -0.49
N ASP A 80 -1.18 12.11 -1.05
CA ASP A 80 -0.36 13.14 -0.41
C ASP A 80 -1.08 13.82 0.75
N VAL A 81 -2.37 14.15 0.60
CA VAL A 81 -3.17 14.69 1.71
C VAL A 81 -3.36 13.63 2.80
N LEU A 82 -3.68 12.38 2.42
CA LEU A 82 -3.82 11.26 3.34
C LEU A 82 -2.52 10.98 4.11
N SER A 83 -1.37 11.14 3.45
CA SER A 83 -0.04 11.05 4.05
C SER A 83 0.17 12.09 5.15
N GLN A 84 -0.21 13.35 4.89
CA GLN A 84 -0.13 14.42 5.89
C GLN A 84 -1.06 14.17 7.08
N ALA A 85 -2.32 13.84 6.82
CA ALA A 85 -3.29 13.50 7.87
C ALA A 85 -2.83 12.31 8.71
N THR A 86 -2.30 11.27 8.08
CA THR A 86 -1.71 10.10 8.75
C THR A 86 -0.56 10.53 9.65
N GLY A 87 0.34 11.39 9.16
CA GLY A 87 1.44 11.96 9.94
C GLY A 87 0.98 12.75 11.16
N GLU A 88 -0.05 13.59 11.02
CA GLU A 88 -0.63 14.36 12.13
C GLU A 88 -1.24 13.45 13.20
N ILE A 89 -2.06 12.48 12.81
CA ILE A 89 -2.67 11.52 13.75
C ILE A 89 -1.58 10.79 14.52
N LEU A 90 -0.59 10.30 13.78
CA LEU A 90 0.55 9.59 14.33
C LEU A 90 1.29 10.47 15.35
N ARG A 91 1.58 11.72 15.04
CA ARG A 91 2.26 12.65 15.96
C ARG A 91 1.41 12.95 17.21
N CYS A 92 0.13 13.23 17.04
CA CYS A 92 -0.78 13.50 18.16
C CYS A 92 -0.95 12.29 19.09
N SER A 93 -0.89 11.07 18.54
CA SER A 93 -1.03 9.82 19.28
C SER A 93 0.31 9.15 19.59
N GLU A 94 1.41 9.90 19.62
CA GLU A 94 2.76 9.35 19.79
C GLU A 94 2.92 8.49 21.05
N ALA A 95 2.23 8.83 22.14
CA ALA A 95 2.29 8.08 23.39
C ALA A 95 1.36 6.85 23.42
N PHE A 96 0.48 6.68 22.43
CA PHE A 96 -0.41 5.52 22.33
C PHE A 96 0.34 4.25 21.87
N ALA A 97 1.25 4.40 20.91
CA ALA A 97 2.25 3.38 20.61
C ALA A 97 3.52 3.75 21.38
N LEU A 98 3.78 3.10 22.52
CA LEU A 98 4.94 3.29 23.41
C LEU A 98 6.32 2.98 22.75
N VAL A 99 6.51 3.31 21.47
CA VAL A 99 7.66 2.99 20.64
C VAL A 99 8.30 4.29 20.15
N PRO A 100 9.62 4.46 20.30
CA PRO A 100 10.34 5.61 19.77
C PRO A 100 10.13 5.76 18.27
N ARG A 101 9.68 6.94 17.82
CA ARG A 101 9.61 7.28 16.40
C ARG A 101 10.50 8.48 16.07
N PRO A 102 11.16 8.49 14.91
CA PRO A 102 12.00 9.62 14.52
C PRO A 102 11.16 10.90 14.44
N PRO A 103 11.62 12.02 15.04
CA PRO A 103 10.93 13.30 14.94
C PRO A 103 10.90 13.75 13.47
N GLY A 104 9.81 14.40 13.05
CA GLY A 104 9.65 14.92 11.68
C GLY A 104 9.20 13.90 10.62
N PHE A 105 8.84 12.68 11.01
CA PHE A 105 8.34 11.68 10.06
C PHE A 105 6.95 12.06 9.52
N VAL A 106 6.85 12.24 8.20
CA VAL A 106 5.59 12.25 7.46
C VAL A 106 5.61 11.02 6.54
N PRO A 107 4.64 10.10 6.66
CA PRO A 107 4.60 8.92 5.80
C PRO A 107 4.36 9.34 4.36
N GLY A 108 5.09 8.80 3.39
CA GLY A 108 4.78 8.98 1.96
C GLY A 108 3.89 7.86 1.42
N LEU A 109 3.54 7.93 0.13
CA LEU A 109 2.71 6.92 -0.55
C LEU A 109 3.21 5.49 -0.36
N SER A 110 4.51 5.25 -0.50
CA SER A 110 5.12 3.92 -0.34
C SER A 110 4.89 3.35 1.07
N TYR A 111 4.89 4.23 2.08
CA TYR A 111 4.60 3.85 3.46
C TYR A 111 3.12 3.50 3.63
N LEU A 112 2.21 4.35 3.12
CA LEU A 112 0.78 4.08 3.15
C LEU A 112 0.47 2.73 2.50
N ARG A 113 1.02 2.47 1.31
CA ARG A 113 0.82 1.22 0.57
C ARG A 113 1.36 -0.01 1.29
N SER A 114 2.52 0.12 1.95
CA SER A 114 3.19 -1.01 2.61
C SER A 114 2.55 -1.36 3.95
N TYR A 115 2.09 -0.34 4.69
CA TYR A 115 1.62 -0.46 6.06
C TYR A 115 0.11 -0.26 6.21
N TRP A 116 -0.65 -0.28 5.12
CA TRP A 116 -2.07 0.09 5.10
C TRP A 116 -2.93 -0.63 6.14
N LYS A 117 -2.74 -1.94 6.35
CA LYS A 117 -3.48 -2.72 7.37
C LYS A 117 -3.19 -2.20 8.77
N GLN A 118 -1.90 -2.03 9.07
CA GLN A 118 -1.43 -1.59 10.38
C GLN A 118 -1.92 -0.18 10.68
N LEU A 119 -1.91 0.72 9.68
CA LEU A 119 -2.45 2.07 9.80
C LEU A 119 -3.96 2.07 10.04
N ARG A 120 -4.72 1.32 9.23
CA ARG A 120 -6.16 1.19 9.42
C ARG A 120 -6.49 0.70 10.83
N ASP A 121 -5.88 -0.41 11.24
CA ASP A 121 -6.16 -1.04 12.54
C ASP A 121 -5.72 -0.13 13.70
N TYR A 122 -4.58 0.56 13.55
CA TYR A 122 -4.12 1.57 14.50
C TYR A 122 -5.11 2.74 14.63
N PHE A 123 -5.61 3.29 13.52
CA PHE A 123 -6.58 4.39 13.57
C PHE A 123 -7.91 3.99 14.18
N LEU A 124 -8.37 2.76 13.93
CA LEU A 124 -9.55 2.22 14.61
C LEU A 124 -9.30 2.12 16.13
N ALA A 125 -8.16 1.59 16.57
CA ALA A 125 -7.82 1.50 17.98
C ALA A 125 -7.65 2.88 18.66
N VAL A 126 -7.00 3.83 17.99
CA VAL A 126 -6.84 5.21 18.48
C VAL A 126 -8.21 5.89 18.61
N LYS A 127 -9.11 5.68 17.66
CA LYS A 127 -10.46 6.27 17.65
C LYS A 127 -11.32 5.75 18.82
N GLU A 128 -11.10 4.51 19.26
CA GLU A 128 -11.76 3.92 20.42
C GLU A 128 -11.16 4.37 21.77
N ASN A 129 -9.92 4.86 21.77
CA ASN A 129 -9.25 5.32 22.98
C ASN A 129 -9.78 6.70 23.44
N ARG A 130 -10.19 6.82 24.71
CA ARG A 130 -10.76 8.07 25.26
C ARG A 130 -9.83 9.27 25.18
N THR A 131 -8.53 9.06 25.32
CA THR A 131 -7.52 10.12 25.31
C THR A 131 -7.12 10.50 23.88
N TYR A 132 -6.87 9.51 23.02
CA TYR A 132 -6.29 9.75 21.70
C TYR A 132 -7.29 9.82 20.55
N ARG A 133 -8.59 9.56 20.79
CA ARG A 133 -9.63 9.73 19.76
C ARG A 133 -9.61 11.11 19.11
N VAL A 134 -9.21 12.13 19.88
CA VAL A 134 -9.15 13.52 19.43
C VAL A 134 -8.16 13.68 18.27
N CYS A 135 -7.11 12.86 18.19
CA CYS A 135 -6.14 12.90 17.11
C CYS A 135 -6.77 12.55 15.77
N VAL A 136 -7.57 11.47 15.72
CA VAL A 136 -8.27 11.06 14.50
C VAL A 136 -9.37 12.06 14.16
N VAL A 137 -10.16 12.52 15.14
CA VAL A 137 -11.26 13.46 14.92
C VAL A 137 -10.78 14.82 14.44
N ASN A 138 -9.68 15.34 15.01
CA ASN A 138 -9.14 16.63 14.60
C ASN A 138 -8.52 16.55 13.22
N ALA A 139 -7.69 15.54 12.92
CA ALA A 139 -7.16 15.34 11.58
C ALA A 139 -8.29 15.18 10.56
N ALA A 140 -9.34 14.42 10.89
CA ALA A 140 -10.51 14.26 10.04
C ALA A 140 -11.18 15.61 9.73
N ARG A 141 -11.29 16.51 10.71
CA ARG A 141 -11.85 17.85 10.50
C ARG A 141 -10.92 18.75 9.68
N ASN A 142 -9.63 18.78 10.03
CA ASN A 142 -8.64 19.69 9.45
C ASN A 142 -8.36 19.39 7.98
N TYR A 143 -8.36 18.11 7.59
CA TYR A 143 -8.01 17.69 6.24
C TYR A 143 -9.21 17.37 5.34
N ARG A 144 -10.45 17.47 5.84
CA ARG A 144 -11.63 17.11 5.05
C ARG A 144 -11.70 17.82 3.70
N THR A 145 -11.62 19.14 3.72
CA THR A 145 -11.70 19.96 2.50
C THR A 145 -10.53 19.67 1.56
N ALA A 146 -9.32 19.48 2.10
CA ALA A 146 -8.15 19.12 1.30
C ALA A 146 -8.32 17.75 0.62
N MET A 147 -8.90 16.76 1.31
CA MET A 147 -9.20 15.45 0.73
C MET A 147 -10.27 15.55 -0.38
N GLU A 148 -11.31 16.36 -0.16
CA GLU A 148 -12.36 16.60 -1.15
C GLU A 148 -11.79 17.24 -2.43
N LEU A 149 -10.97 18.30 -2.30
CA LEU A 149 -10.31 18.96 -3.44
C LEU A 149 -9.31 18.04 -4.15
N ALA A 150 -8.46 17.34 -3.39
CA ALA A 150 -7.51 16.39 -3.95
C ALA A 150 -8.21 15.24 -4.70
N SER A 151 -9.37 14.78 -4.21
CA SER A 151 -10.16 13.75 -4.90
C SER A 151 -10.74 14.23 -6.24
N MET A 152 -10.81 15.54 -6.45
CA MET A 152 -11.19 16.16 -7.72
C MET A 152 -9.97 16.45 -8.62
N GLY A 153 -8.75 16.21 -8.13
CA GLY A 153 -7.49 16.51 -8.82
C GLY A 153 -7.12 18.00 -8.82
N VAL A 154 -7.49 18.73 -7.75
CA VAL A 154 -7.28 20.19 -7.59
C VAL A 154 -6.55 20.52 -6.30
#